data_AF-A0A257ELH8-F1
#
_entry.id   AF-A0A257ELH8-F1
#
_cell.length_a   1.000
_cell.length_b   1.000
_cell.length_c   1.000
_cell.angle_alpha   90.00
_cell.angle_beta   90.00
_cell.angle_gamma   90.00
#
_symmetry.space_group_name_H-M   'P 1'
#
loop_
_entity.id
_entity.type
_entity.pdbx_description
1 polymer ?
#
loop_
_entity_poly.entity_id
_entity_poly.type
_entity_poly.pdbx_seq_one_letter_code
_entity_poly.pdbx_strand_id
1 'polypeptide(L)'
;MTARLTVWYDGACPLCIREIALMRRLDKQQRIAFADVAEPSTNCPIDRSLMLARFHATTEQGETLSGAAAFAAMWREIPPLRPLGLMAQNRVVLALLERAYTLFLKVRPLLQRLAR
;
A
#
# COMPACT_ATOMS: atom_id res chain seq x y z
N MET A 1 13.71 -11.02 12.44
CA MET A 1 12.53 -10.16 12.65
C MET A 1 11.54 -10.50 11.55
N THR A 2 10.40 -11.07 11.91
CA THR A 2 9.34 -11.39 10.95
C THR A 2 8.63 -10.09 10.57
N ALA A 3 8.52 -9.79 9.28
CA ALA A 3 7.69 -8.67 8.83
C ALA A 3 6.24 -8.97 9.20
N ARG A 4 5.55 -8.01 9.81
CA ARG A 4 4.14 -8.14 10.24
C ARG A 4 3.15 -7.89 9.11
N LEU A 5 3.64 -7.22 8.06
CA LEU A 5 2.86 -6.85 6.90
C LEU A 5 3.74 -6.89 5.66
N THR A 6 3.25 -7.50 4.59
CA THR A 6 3.87 -7.45 3.26
C THR A 6 3.08 -6.49 2.40
N VAL A 7 3.68 -5.37 2.01
CA VAL A 7 3.10 -4.39 1.09
C VAL A 7 3.54 -4.72 -0.33
N TRP A 8 2.56 -4.83 -1.22
CA TRP A 8 2.77 -5.10 -2.62
C TRP A 8 2.62 -3.80 -3.40
N TYR A 9 3.67 -3.43 -4.14
CA TYR A 9 3.71 -2.19 -4.88
C TYR A 9 4.18 -2.39 -6.30
N ASP A 10 3.88 -1.42 -7.15
CA ASP A 10 4.29 -1.39 -8.55
C ASP A 10 5.59 -0.57 -8.69
N GLY A 11 6.72 -1.26 -8.84
CA GLY A 11 8.03 -0.65 -9.08
C GLY A 11 8.19 -0.01 -10.46
N ALA A 12 7.26 -0.21 -11.40
CA ALA A 12 7.24 0.50 -12.67
C ALA A 12 6.51 1.85 -12.59
N CYS A 13 5.88 2.18 -11.45
CA CYS A 13 5.14 3.42 -11.25
C CYS A 13 5.94 4.43 -10.38
N PRO A 14 6.45 5.55 -10.94
CA PRO A 14 7.26 6.52 -10.19
C PRO A 14 6.58 7.10 -8.95
N LEU A 15 5.26 7.28 -8.99
CA LEU A 15 4.47 7.73 -7.84
C LEU A 15 4.45 6.69 -6.72
N CYS A 16 4.20 5.43 -7.07
CA CYS A 16 4.19 4.32 -6.11
C CYS A 16 5.57 4.16 -5.48
N ILE A 17 6.64 4.24 -6.27
CA ILE A 17 8.02 4.19 -5.74
C ILE A 17 8.27 5.31 -4.73
N ARG A 18 7.87 6.56 -5.05
CA ARG A 18 8.06 7.70 -4.13
C ARG A 18 7.29 7.54 -2.83
N GLU A 19 6.05 7.06 -2.91
CA GLU A 19 5.22 6.77 -1.74
C GLU A 19 5.85 5.68 -0.87
N ILE A 20 6.23 4.56 -1.48
CA ILE A 20 6.86 3.43 -0.78
C ILE A 20 8.23 3.80 -0.20
N ALA A 21 9.02 4.62 -0.91
CA ALA A 21 10.29 5.12 -0.39
C ALA A 21 10.10 5.98 0.86
N LEU A 22 9.07 6.84 0.88
CA LEU A 22 8.70 7.60 2.07
C LEU A 22 8.26 6.67 3.21
N MET A 23 7.38 5.71 2.93
CA MET A 23 6.89 4.76 3.94
C MET A 23 8.04 3.93 4.51
N ARG A 24 8.94 3.42 3.67
CA ARG A 24 10.14 2.66 4.07
C ARG A 24 11.06 3.50 4.96
N ARG A 25 11.22 4.80 4.67
CA ARG A 25 12.00 5.72 5.52
C ARG A 25 11.37 5.97 6.89
N LEU A 26 10.04 5.98 6.95
CA LEU A 26 9.28 6.18 8.19
C LEU A 26 9.16 4.87 9.01
N ASP A 27 9.21 3.70 8.36
CA ASP A 27 9.26 2.39 9.00
C ASP A 27 10.63 2.10 9.63
N LYS A 28 10.96 2.87 10.68
CA LYS A 28 12.20 2.71 11.45
C LYS A 28 12.33 1.35 12.13
N GLN A 29 11.22 0.60 12.27
CA GLN A 29 11.20 -0.69 12.96
C GLN A 29 11.22 -1.87 11.98
N GLN A 30 11.29 -1.61 10.67
CA GLN A 30 11.32 -2.62 9.61
C GLN A 30 10.22 -3.68 9.78
N ARG A 31 9.01 -3.23 10.14
CA ARG A 31 7.86 -4.12 10.33
C ARG A 31 7.16 -4.46 9.03
N ILE A 32 7.46 -3.72 7.96
CA ILE A 32 6.85 -3.90 6.65
C ILE A 32 7.87 -4.49 5.68
N ALA A 33 7.51 -5.63 5.07
CA ALA A 33 8.20 -6.14 3.89
C ALA A 33 7.59 -5.48 2.66
N PHE A 34 8.41 -4.99 1.74
CA PHE A 34 7.94 -4.37 0.50
C PHE A 34 8.30 -5.28 -0.68
N ALA A 35 7.31 -5.78 -1.39
CA ALA A 35 7.47 -6.68 -2.53
C ALA A 35 7.05 -5.98 -3.84
N ASP A 36 7.94 -5.99 -4.82
CA ASP A 36 7.70 -5.37 -6.13
C ASP A 36 6.96 -6.32 -7.06
N VAL A 37 5.74 -5.96 -7.42
CA VAL A 37 4.86 -6.75 -8.31
C VAL A 37 5.31 -6.65 -9.77
N ALA A 38 6.05 -5.60 -10.14
CA ALA A 38 6.60 -5.44 -11.49
C ALA A 38 7.72 -6.46 -11.78
N GLU A 39 8.33 -7.04 -10.75
CA GLU A 39 9.34 -8.08 -10.92
C GLU A 39 8.68 -9.43 -11.29
N PRO A 40 9.09 -10.09 -12.40
CA PRO A 40 8.46 -11.33 -12.86
C PRO A 40 8.61 -12.50 -11.87
N SER A 41 9.68 -12.48 -11.08
CA SER A 41 10.03 -13.49 -10.06
C SER A 41 9.18 -13.38 -8.79
N THR A 42 8.46 -12.27 -8.59
CA THR A 42 7.65 -12.03 -7.39
C THR A 42 6.45 -12.98 -7.33
N ASN A 43 6.42 -13.82 -6.30
CA ASN A 43 5.33 -14.75 -6.06
C ASN A 43 4.10 -14.02 -5.49
N CYS A 44 3.21 -13.63 -6.39
CA CYS A 44 2.01 -12.87 -6.09
C CYS A 44 0.94 -13.78 -5.42
N PRO A 45 0.31 -13.36 -4.30
CA PRO A 45 -0.73 -14.16 -3.63
C PRO A 45 -2.05 -14.22 -4.43
N ILE A 46 -2.26 -13.26 -5.34
CA ILE A 46 -3.41 -13.18 -6.23
C ILE A 46 -2.93 -12.84 -7.65
N ASP A 47 -3.86 -12.75 -8.61
CA ASP A 47 -3.54 -12.39 -9.98
C ASP A 47 -2.74 -11.07 -10.06
N ARG A 48 -1.60 -11.09 -10.75
CA ARG A 48 -0.69 -9.95 -10.88
C ARG A 48 -1.39 -8.71 -11.45
N SER A 49 -2.31 -8.88 -12.40
CA SER A 49 -3.05 -7.75 -12.97
C SER A 49 -3.92 -7.04 -11.93
N LEU A 50 -4.52 -7.78 -11.00
CA LEU A 50 -5.27 -7.22 -9.87
C LEU A 50 -4.34 -6.46 -8.92
N MET A 51 -3.17 -7.03 -8.64
CA MET A 51 -2.16 -6.39 -7.79
C MET A 51 -1.60 -5.10 -8.37
N LEU A 52 -1.54 -4.97 -9.70
CA LEU A 52 -1.14 -3.73 -10.37
C LEU A 52 -2.29 -2.71 -10.44
N ALA A 53 -3.53 -3.19 -10.53
CA ALA A 53 -4.71 -2.35 -10.62
C ALA A 53 -4.97 -1.58 -9.31
N ARG A 54 -4.66 -2.18 -8.15
CA ARG A 54 -4.94 -1.59 -6.84
C ARG A 54 -3.78 -1.81 -5.86
N PHE A 55 -3.66 -0.95 -4.85
CA PHE A 55 -2.73 -1.12 -3.75
C PHE A 55 -3.14 -2.30 -2.87
N HIS A 56 -2.19 -3.16 -2.49
CA HIS A 56 -2.45 -4.36 -1.69
C HIS A 56 -1.44 -4.51 -0.56
N ALA A 57 -1.89 -5.09 0.55
CA ALA A 57 -1.04 -5.48 1.66
C ALA A 57 -1.53 -6.80 2.26
N THR A 58 -0.63 -7.72 2.56
CA THR A 58 -0.93 -9.01 3.20
C THR A 58 -0.45 -8.98 4.64
N THR A 59 -1.34 -9.30 5.59
CA THR A 59 -1.00 -9.39 7.01
C THR A 59 -0.19 -10.66 7.29
N GLU A 60 0.50 -10.71 8.44
CA GLU A 60 1.17 -11.93 8.92
C GLU A 60 0.23 -13.14 9.03
N GLN A 61 -1.08 -12.90 9.19
CA GLN A 61 -2.12 -13.94 9.25
C GLN A 61 -2.53 -14.46 7.85
N GLY A 62 -1.96 -13.91 6.77
CA GLY A 62 -2.30 -14.27 5.38
C GLY A 62 -3.49 -13.53 4.80
N GLU A 63 -4.08 -12.58 5.54
CA GLU A 63 -5.20 -11.77 5.05
C GLU A 63 -4.69 -10.73 4.04
N THR A 64 -5.19 -10.77 2.81
CA THR A 64 -4.83 -9.79 1.78
C THR A 64 -5.87 -8.66 1.74
N LEU A 65 -5.41 -7.49 2.17
CA LEU A 65 -6.15 -6.23 2.16
C LEU A 65 -5.88 -5.49 0.84
N SER A 66 -6.86 -4.68 0.41
CA SER A 66 -6.72 -3.84 -0.79
C SER A 66 -7.19 -2.41 -0.54
N GLY A 67 -6.74 -1.47 -1.38
CA GLY A 67 -7.16 -0.08 -1.36
C GLY A 67 -6.85 0.62 -0.04
N ALA A 68 -7.82 1.38 0.49
CA ALA A 68 -7.64 2.14 1.72
C ALA A 68 -7.38 1.24 2.94
N ALA A 69 -7.91 0.01 2.95
CA ALA A 69 -7.66 -0.94 4.03
C ALA A 69 -6.18 -1.38 4.07
N ALA A 70 -5.56 -1.56 2.89
CA ALA A 70 -4.13 -1.85 2.80
C ALA A 70 -3.28 -0.67 3.28
N PHE A 71 -3.64 0.57 2.92
CA PHE A 71 -2.97 1.77 3.43
C PHE A 71 -3.10 1.92 4.95
N ALA A 72 -4.30 1.72 5.48
CA ALA A 72 -4.56 1.75 6.91
C ALA A 72 -3.69 0.72 7.64
N ALA A 73 -3.62 -0.52 7.14
CA ALA A 73 -2.77 -1.56 7.72
C ALA A 73 -1.28 -1.17 7.69
N MET A 74 -0.79 -0.62 6.58
CA MET A 74 0.59 -0.14 6.46
C MET A 74 0.89 0.98 7.47
N TRP A 75 0.02 1.98 7.59
CA TRP A 75 0.22 3.09 8.52
C TRP A 75 0.25 2.65 9.98
N ARG A 76 -0.49 1.62 10.37
CA ARG A 76 -0.44 1.07 11.74
C ARG A 76 0.94 0.53 12.12
N GLU A 77 1.67 -0.01 11.14
CA GLU A 77 3.01 -0.56 11.37
C GLU A 77 4.09 0.52 11.43
N ILE A 78 3.80 1.74 10.96
CA ILE A 78 4.72 2.87 10.96
C ILE A 78 4.47 3.74 12.22
N PRO A 79 5.39 3.82 13.20
CA PRO A 79 5.15 4.53 14.46
C PRO A 79 4.58 5.96 14.33
N PRO A 80 5.12 6.86 13.48
CA PRO A 80 4.57 8.21 13.33
C PRO A 80 3.20 8.25 12.65
N LEU A 81 2.83 7.24 11.85
CA LEU A 81 1.55 7.18 11.13
C LEU A 81 0.54 6.26 11.82
N ARG A 82 0.95 5.57 12.88
CA ARG A 82 0.10 4.66 13.65
C ARG A 82 -1.24 5.27 14.09
N PRO A 83 -1.33 6.50 14.64
CA PRO A 83 -2.63 7.07 14.99
C PRO A 83 -3.56 7.23 13.78
N LEU A 84 -3.04 7.57 12.60
CA LEU A 84 -3.82 7.63 11.36
C LEU A 84 -4.33 6.23 10.97
N GLY A 85 -3.46 5.23 11.01
CA GLY A 85 -3.85 3.84 10.76
C GLY A 85 -4.89 3.29 11.75
N LEU A 86 -4.87 3.76 13.01
CA LEU A 86 -5.90 3.43 14.00
C LEU A 86 -7.22 4.15 13.71
N MET A 87 -7.18 5.44 13.36
CA MET A 87 -8.38 6.19 12.96
C MET A 87 -9.07 5.57 11.73
N ALA A 88 -8.28 5.07 10.78
CA ALA A 88 -8.76 4.41 9.58
C ALA A 88 -9.46 3.05 9.84
N GLN A 89 -9.47 2.53 11.07
CA GLN A 89 -10.31 1.38 11.44
C GLN A 89 -11.79 1.74 11.61
N ASN A 90 -12.11 3.02 11.79
CA ASN A 90 -13.50 3.47 11.81
C ASN A 90 -14.10 3.31 10.40
N ARG A 91 -15.21 2.57 10.28
CA ARG A 91 -15.88 2.30 8.99
C ARG A 91 -16.19 3.56 8.20
N VAL A 92 -16.53 4.67 8.86
CA VAL A 92 -16.82 5.95 8.19
C VAL A 92 -15.53 6.55 7.62
N VAL A 93 -14.46 6.56 8.40
CA VAL A 93 -13.14 7.06 7.96
C VAL A 93 -12.60 6.21 6.83
N LEU A 94 -12.69 4.88 6.97
CA LEU A 94 -12.28 3.94 5.94
C LEU A 94 -13.06 4.15 4.63
N ALA A 95 -14.39 4.34 4.71
CA ALA A 95 -15.21 4.62 3.54
C ALA A 95 -14.85 5.94 2.86
N LEU A 96 -14.52 6.99 3.64
CA LEU A 96 -14.03 8.25 3.09
C LEU A 96 -12.67 8.09 2.40
N LEU A 97 -11.74 7.37 3.04
CA LEU A 97 -10.43 7.07 2.47
C LEU A 97 -10.55 6.22 1.20
N GLU A 98 -11.48 5.26 1.16
CA GLU A 98 -11.73 4.41 -0.02
C GLU A 98 -12.30 5.24 -1.18
N ARG A 99 -13.19 6.21 -0.90
CA ARG A 99 -13.67 7.16 -1.90
C ARG A 99 -12.54 8.04 -2.42
N ALA A 100 -11.70 8.58 -1.53
CA ALA A 100 -10.52 9.35 -1.91
C ALA A 100 -9.53 8.52 -2.75
N TYR A 101 -9.28 7.27 -2.37
CA TYR A 101 -8.45 6.31 -3.09
C TYR A 101 -8.99 6.00 -4.49
N THR A 102 -10.30 5.77 -4.61
CA THR A 102 -10.94 5.51 -5.91
C THR A 102 -10.87 6.74 -6.83
N LEU A 103 -10.99 7.95 -6.27
CA LEU A 103 -10.76 9.19 -7.01
C LEU A 103 -9.29 9.31 -7.45
N PHE A 104 -8.35 9.01 -6.55
CA PHE A 104 -6.93 8.96 -6.88
C PHE A 104 -6.63 7.99 -8.03
N LEU A 105 -7.24 6.80 -8.06
CA LEU A 105 -7.08 5.86 -9.17
C LEU A 105 -7.54 6.43 -10.52
N LYS A 106 -8.60 7.25 -10.56
CA LYS A 106 -9.04 7.93 -11.78
C LYS A 106 -8.05 9.00 -12.23
N VAL A 107 -7.39 9.67 -11.29
CA VAL A 107 -6.40 10.72 -11.54
C VAL A 107 -4.99 10.14 -11.77
N ARG A 108 -4.74 8.90 -11.35
CA ARG A 108 -3.47 8.16 -11.49
C ARG A 108 -2.84 8.26 -12.88
N PRO A 109 -3.54 8.01 -14.01
CA PRO A 109 -2.93 8.12 -15.34
C PRO A 109 -2.43 9.55 -15.67
N LEU A 110 -3.09 10.59 -15.14
CA LEU A 110 -2.63 11.98 -15.28
C LEU A 110 -1.41 12.26 -14.41
N LEU A 111 -1.43 11.83 -13.15
CA LEU A 111 -0.29 11.99 -12.25
C LEU A 111 0.94 11.20 -12.73
N GLN A 112 0.73 10.01 -13.30
CA GLN A 112 1.81 9.21 -13.90
C GLN A 112 2.47 9.93 -15.07
N ARG A 113 1.73 10.72 -15.85
CA ARG A 113 2.30 11.57 -16.91
C ARG A 113 3.09 12.75 -16.35
N LEU A 114 2.64 13.32 -15.24
CA LEU A 114 3.30 14.47 -14.58
C LEU A 114 4.54 14.07 -13.77
N ALA A 115 4.60 12.83 -13.29
CA ALA A 115 5.72 12.30 -12.53
C ALA A 115 6.79 11.62 -13.40
N ARG A 116 6.68 11.71 -14.73
CA ARG A 116 7.59 11.14 -15.71
C ARG A 116 8.70 12.12 -16.09
#